data_AF-A0A9D4T0M0-F1
#
_entry.id   AF-A0A9D4T0M0-F1
#
_cell.length_a   1.000
_cell.length_b   1.000
_cell.length_c   1.000
_cell.angle_alpha   90.00
_cell.angle_beta   90.00
_cell.angle_gamma   90.00
#
_symmetry.space_group_name_H-M   'P 1'
#
loop_
_entity.id
_entity.type
_entity.pdbx_description
1 polymer ?
#
loop_
_entity_poly.entity_id
_entity_poly.type
_entity_poly.pdbx_seq_one_letter_code
_entity_poly.pdbx_strand_id
1 'polypeptide(L)'
;MRPRNAESHKLVHVLDRIYETPERVYYYRPGKQQQQSASNGQRSGGGEAGGAGAAASSKAATESAAMKALFYLLLFLAEVLLFGTITLLIYWIFNYQGGVAWANDIKKQFNLHYILMTGGFIFLNGHAMLVYRSFTCCKKIYNKLLHTIFFVLSISAITIGIVSAFMAHNSKADPKHFYSLHSWIGLGTMGLFAFAGIVFTVQHYIHFH
;
A
#
# COMPACT_ATOMS: atom_id res chain seq x y z
N MET A 1 -32.05 36.98 32.15
CA MET A 1 -31.04 36.24 31.36
C MET A 1 -31.05 34.78 31.78
N ARG A 2 -31.42 33.88 30.86
CA ARG A 2 -31.69 32.46 31.10
C ARG A 2 -30.35 31.69 31.23
N PRO A 3 -30.17 30.77 32.20
CA PRO A 3 -28.91 30.08 32.43
C PRO A 3 -28.60 29.10 31.29
N ARG A 4 -27.48 29.31 30.59
CA ARG A 4 -27.04 28.48 29.45
C ARG A 4 -26.26 27.27 29.97
N ASN A 5 -27.04 26.28 30.40
CA ASN A 5 -26.86 24.82 30.29
C ASN A 5 -25.44 24.19 30.31
N ALA A 6 -25.14 23.49 31.40
CA ALA A 6 -24.07 22.49 31.52
C ALA A 6 -24.14 21.33 30.48
N GLU A 7 -25.31 21.15 29.85
CA GLU A 7 -25.54 20.17 28.78
C GLU A 7 -24.77 20.53 27.49
N SER A 8 -24.51 21.81 27.22
CA SER A 8 -23.73 22.22 26.04
C SER A 8 -22.27 21.76 26.12
N HIS A 9 -21.68 21.79 27.33
CA HIS A 9 -20.31 21.36 27.58
C HIS A 9 -20.14 19.83 27.44
N LYS A 10 -21.15 19.05 27.81
CA LYS A 10 -21.15 17.60 27.62
C LYS A 10 -21.23 17.21 26.14
N LEU A 11 -21.99 17.97 25.36
CA LEU A 11 -22.18 17.72 23.93
C LEU A 11 -20.89 18.02 23.14
N VAL A 12 -20.14 19.06 23.52
CA VAL A 12 -18.80 19.33 22.95
C VAL A 12 -17.83 18.17 23.25
N HIS A 13 -17.85 17.65 24.47
CA HIS A 13 -16.99 16.52 24.87
C HIS A 13 -17.35 15.19 24.18
N VAL A 14 -18.63 14.97 23.85
CA VAL A 14 -19.07 13.79 23.11
C VAL A 14 -18.72 13.92 21.62
N LEU A 15 -18.84 15.11 21.05
CA LEU A 15 -18.45 15.36 19.66
C LEU A 15 -16.94 15.23 19.44
N ASP A 16 -16.11 15.67 20.39
CA ASP A 16 -14.65 15.46 20.36
C ASP A 16 -14.29 13.97 20.34
N ARG A 17 -15.04 13.14 21.08
CA ARG A 17 -14.86 11.68 21.10
C ARG A 17 -15.25 11.01 19.77
N ILE A 18 -16.17 11.59 19.01
CA ILE A 18 -16.66 11.03 17.74
C ILE A 18 -15.77 11.47 16.56
N TYR A 19 -15.16 12.65 16.63
CA TYR A 19 -14.29 13.19 15.57
C TYR A 19 -12.81 12.80 15.71
N GLU A 20 -12.47 11.97 16.69
CA GLU A 20 -11.10 11.47 16.86
C GLU A 20 -10.76 10.50 15.72
N THR A 21 -10.09 11.06 14.72
CA THR A 21 -9.53 10.39 13.55
C THR A 21 -8.68 9.18 13.95
N PRO A 22 -8.69 8.07 13.18
CA PRO A 22 -7.96 6.83 13.50
C PRO A 22 -6.42 6.98 13.52
N GLU A 23 -5.88 8.17 13.32
CA GLU A 23 -4.44 8.43 13.28
C GLU A 23 -3.78 8.40 14.68
N ARG A 24 -4.53 8.66 15.76
CA ARG A 24 -3.91 8.77 17.10
C ARG A 24 -3.58 7.43 17.77
N VAL A 25 -4.15 6.32 17.29
CA VAL A 25 -3.91 4.98 17.86
C VAL A 25 -2.50 4.45 17.55
N TYR A 26 -1.83 4.98 16.52
CA TYR A 26 -0.47 4.54 16.15
C TYR A 26 0.65 5.11 17.03
N TYR A 27 0.37 6.04 17.95
CA TYR A 27 1.39 6.68 18.79
C TYR A 27 1.57 6.08 20.19
N TYR A 28 0.86 5.00 20.56
CA TYR A 28 1.09 4.34 21.84
C TYR A 28 2.27 3.36 21.78
N ARG A 29 3.48 3.89 21.97
CA ARG A 29 4.67 3.12 22.37
C ARG A 29 4.56 2.85 23.88
N PRO A 30 4.44 1.60 24.36
CA PRO A 30 4.37 1.34 25.78
C PRO A 30 5.76 1.55 26.42
N GLY A 31 5.80 2.42 27.42
CA GLY A 31 6.59 2.24 28.64
C GLY A 31 8.10 2.48 28.59
N LYS A 32 8.53 3.74 28.77
CA LYS A 32 9.73 4.08 29.57
C LYS A 32 9.32 4.87 30.81
N GLN A 33 8.47 4.28 31.66
CA GLN A 33 8.03 4.95 32.89
C GLN A 33 7.87 3.99 34.09
N GLN A 34 8.65 2.91 34.13
CA GLN A 34 8.66 1.98 35.26
C GLN A 34 10.08 1.64 35.71
N GLN A 35 10.93 2.67 35.85
CA GLN A 35 12.30 2.49 36.36
C GLN A 35 12.70 3.49 37.45
N GLN A 36 11.77 4.24 38.05
CA GLN A 36 12.14 5.24 39.07
C GLN A 36 11.32 5.24 40.37
N SER A 37 10.42 4.27 40.56
CA SER A 37 9.63 4.17 41.81
C SER A 37 9.62 2.74 42.36
N ALA A 38 10.79 2.19 42.71
CA ALA A 38 10.87 0.93 43.46
C ALA A 38 12.10 0.85 44.40
N SER A 39 12.59 1.99 44.89
CA SER A 39 13.71 2.05 45.85
C SER A 39 13.27 1.98 47.33
N ASN A 40 12.00 1.72 47.64
CA ASN A 40 11.58 1.70 49.05
C ASN A 40 10.56 0.61 49.31
N GLY A 41 11.00 -0.47 49.97
CA GLY A 41 10.14 -1.60 50.30
C GLY A 41 10.87 -2.90 50.65
N GLN A 42 11.94 -2.84 51.45
CA GLN A 42 12.40 -4.03 52.17
C GLN A 42 11.35 -4.37 53.25
N ARG A 43 10.50 -5.38 53.03
CA ARG A 43 10.03 -6.27 54.10
C ARG A 43 9.42 -7.58 53.58
N SER A 44 10.12 -8.67 53.87
CA SER A 44 9.64 -9.96 54.38
C SER A 44 8.48 -10.69 53.68
N GLY A 45 8.76 -11.88 53.14
CA GLY A 45 7.76 -12.90 52.84
C GLY A 45 8.23 -13.84 51.72
N GLY A 46 8.59 -15.08 52.05
CA GLY A 46 9.11 -16.08 51.11
C GLY A 46 8.04 -16.74 50.24
N GLY A 47 8.52 -17.60 49.32
CA GLY A 47 7.73 -18.64 48.67
C GLY A 47 7.42 -18.41 47.19
N GLU A 48 8.23 -19.03 46.33
CA GLU A 48 7.82 -19.73 45.09
C GLU A 48 6.76 -19.07 44.18
N ALA A 49 7.19 -18.17 43.28
CA ALA A 49 6.38 -17.78 42.10
C ALA A 49 7.24 -17.37 40.88
N GLY A 50 8.50 -17.81 40.80
CA GLY A 50 9.46 -17.35 39.79
C GLY A 50 9.36 -17.97 38.39
N GLY A 51 8.66 -19.10 38.23
CA GLY A 51 8.67 -19.88 36.98
C GLY A 51 7.64 -19.44 35.92
N ALA A 52 6.45 -19.01 36.34
CA ALA A 52 5.34 -18.71 35.42
C ALA A 52 5.54 -17.40 34.63
N GLY A 53 6.15 -16.39 35.25
CA GLY A 53 6.40 -15.09 34.61
C GLY A 53 7.48 -15.14 33.52
N ALA A 54 8.54 -15.93 33.73
CA ALA A 54 9.58 -16.14 32.71
C ALA A 54 9.06 -16.95 31.51
N ALA A 55 8.22 -17.96 31.76
CA ALA A 55 7.58 -18.75 30.72
C ALA A 55 6.61 -17.91 29.88
N ALA A 56 5.77 -17.08 30.51
CA ALA A 56 4.84 -16.17 29.81
C ALA A 56 5.57 -15.08 29.00
N SER A 57 6.67 -14.53 29.53
CA SER A 57 7.52 -13.59 28.80
C SER A 57 8.22 -14.24 27.60
N SER A 58 8.70 -15.49 27.75
CA SER A 58 9.30 -16.24 26.64
C SER A 58 8.28 -16.56 25.55
N LYS A 59 7.04 -16.93 25.93
CA LYS A 59 5.93 -17.20 25.00
C LYS A 59 5.50 -15.94 24.25
N ALA A 60 5.31 -14.82 24.94
CA ALA A 60 4.97 -13.54 24.31
C ALA A 60 6.09 -13.03 23.36
N ALA A 61 7.35 -13.26 23.72
CA ALA A 61 8.49 -12.95 22.86
C ALA A 61 8.59 -13.88 21.64
N THR A 62 8.29 -15.18 21.78
CA THR A 62 8.23 -16.12 20.65
C THR A 62 7.04 -15.85 19.74
N GLU A 63 5.87 -15.51 20.28
CA GLU A 63 4.69 -15.11 19.49
C GLU A 63 4.94 -13.81 18.72
N SER A 64 5.63 -12.85 19.34
CA SER A 64 6.03 -11.59 18.69
C SER A 64 7.09 -11.79 17.60
N ALA A 65 8.04 -12.72 17.80
CA ALA A 65 9.04 -13.08 16.81
C ALA A 65 8.41 -13.89 15.65
N ALA A 66 7.53 -14.83 15.95
CA ALA A 66 6.79 -15.61 14.97
C ALA A 66 5.90 -14.73 14.09
N MET A 67 5.16 -13.77 14.66
CA MET A 67 4.36 -12.83 13.88
C MET A 67 5.22 -11.98 12.93
N LYS A 68 6.39 -11.52 13.37
CA LYS A 68 7.34 -10.80 12.50
C LYS A 68 7.88 -11.69 11.39
N ALA A 69 8.30 -12.91 11.74
CA ALA A 69 8.80 -13.88 10.77
C ALA A 69 7.74 -14.21 9.72
N LEU A 70 6.49 -14.48 10.14
CA LEU A 70 5.36 -14.70 9.24
C LEU A 70 5.07 -13.49 8.36
N PHE A 71 5.11 -12.28 8.91
CA PHE A 71 4.92 -11.05 8.14
C PHE A 71 5.99 -10.88 7.04
N TYR A 72 7.27 -11.07 7.37
CA TYR A 72 8.35 -10.99 6.38
C TYR A 72 8.30 -12.15 5.37
N LEU A 73 7.87 -13.35 5.79
CA LEU A 73 7.63 -14.46 4.87
C LEU A 73 6.53 -14.11 3.87
N LEU A 74 5.39 -13.60 4.34
CA LEU A 74 4.29 -13.17 3.48
C LEU A 74 4.69 -12.05 2.52
N LEU A 75 5.49 -11.08 2.99
CA LEU A 75 6.07 -10.04 2.14
C LEU A 75 6.95 -10.63 1.04
N PHE A 76 7.86 -11.53 1.40
CA PHE A 76 8.75 -12.19 0.45
C PHE A 76 7.96 -13.01 -0.56
N LEU A 77 6.95 -13.76 -0.12
CA LEU A 77 6.08 -14.53 -0.99
C LEU A 77 5.30 -13.63 -1.96
N ALA A 78 4.74 -12.52 -1.47
CA ALA A 78 4.04 -11.55 -2.31
C ALA A 78 4.96 -10.95 -3.38
N GLU A 79 6.19 -10.61 -3.01
CA GLU A 79 7.20 -10.08 -3.94
C GLU A 79 7.57 -11.12 -5.02
N VAL A 80 7.83 -12.37 -4.62
CA VAL A 80 8.12 -13.47 -5.56
C VAL A 80 6.94 -13.71 -6.50
N LEU A 81 5.71 -13.65 -6.01
CA LEU A 81 4.52 -13.76 -6.85
C LEU A 81 4.42 -12.58 -7.83
N LEU A 82 4.72 -11.36 -7.39
CA LEU A 82 4.66 -10.18 -8.25
C LEU A 82 5.68 -10.26 -9.39
N PHE A 83 6.94 -10.63 -9.08
CA PHE A 83 7.95 -10.91 -10.12
C PHE A 83 7.58 -12.11 -10.99
N GLY A 84 7.07 -13.18 -10.38
CA GLY A 84 6.64 -14.38 -11.09
C GLY A 84 5.55 -14.07 -12.13
N THR A 85 4.55 -13.27 -11.77
CA THR A 85 3.48 -12.89 -12.71
C THR A 85 3.99 -12.10 -13.90
N ILE A 86 4.87 -11.11 -13.71
CA ILE A 86 5.39 -10.31 -14.82
C ILE A 86 6.34 -11.13 -15.72
N THR A 87 7.20 -11.96 -15.13
CA THR A 87 8.10 -12.84 -15.88
C THR A 87 7.32 -13.88 -16.68
N LEU A 88 6.30 -14.50 -16.09
CA LEU A 88 5.46 -15.47 -16.78
C LEU A 88 4.66 -14.81 -17.91
N LEU A 89 4.13 -13.60 -17.70
CA LEU A 89 3.42 -12.85 -18.73
C LEU A 89 4.34 -12.55 -19.92
N ILE A 90 5.54 -12.03 -19.65
CA ILE A 90 6.54 -11.75 -20.69
C ILE A 90 6.90 -13.05 -21.42
N TYR A 91 7.24 -14.10 -20.68
CA TYR A 91 7.56 -15.41 -21.27
C TYR A 91 6.44 -15.91 -22.18
N TRP A 92 5.18 -15.79 -21.74
CA TRP A 92 4.03 -16.22 -22.53
C TRP A 92 3.86 -15.40 -23.81
N ILE A 93 3.98 -14.07 -23.73
CA ILE A 93 3.85 -13.18 -24.89
C ILE A 93 4.93 -13.49 -25.94
N PHE A 94 6.18 -13.67 -25.51
CA PHE A 94 7.29 -13.90 -26.43
C PHE A 94 7.26 -15.31 -27.04
N ASN A 95 6.89 -16.35 -26.28
CA ASN A 95 6.88 -17.72 -26.78
C ASN A 95 5.60 -18.11 -27.53
N TYR A 96 4.43 -17.66 -27.07
CA TYR A 96 3.14 -18.08 -27.64
C TYR A 96 2.49 -17.03 -28.53
N GLN A 97 2.71 -15.73 -28.26
CA GLN A 97 2.03 -14.65 -28.98
C GLN A 97 2.92 -13.95 -30.03
N GLY A 98 4.14 -14.46 -30.26
CA GLY A 98 5.04 -13.94 -31.29
C GLY A 98 5.65 -12.57 -30.96
N GLY A 99 5.67 -12.19 -29.68
CA GLY A 99 6.34 -10.99 -29.17
C GLY A 99 5.50 -9.70 -29.21
N VAL A 100 6.21 -8.57 -29.13
CA VAL A 100 5.64 -7.22 -29.09
C VAL A 100 6.13 -6.40 -30.29
N ALA A 101 5.29 -5.51 -30.79
CA ALA A 101 5.63 -4.58 -31.84
C ALA A 101 4.90 -3.26 -31.63
N TRP A 102 5.60 -2.17 -31.91
CA TRP A 102 5.07 -0.81 -31.80
C TRP A 102 4.13 -0.48 -32.98
N ALA A 103 4.45 -0.95 -34.17
CA ALA A 103 3.72 -0.67 -35.41
C ALA A 103 3.57 -1.93 -36.28
N ASN A 104 2.68 -1.86 -37.28
CA ASN A 104 2.43 -2.86 -38.33
C ASN A 104 1.63 -4.12 -37.95
N ASP A 105 1.60 -4.52 -36.67
CA ASP A 105 0.90 -5.74 -36.23
C ASP A 105 -0.12 -5.47 -35.11
N ILE A 106 -1.42 -5.55 -35.43
CA ILE A 106 -2.53 -5.32 -34.46
C ILE A 106 -2.41 -6.24 -33.25
N LYS A 107 -2.14 -7.54 -33.47
CA LYS A 107 -2.02 -8.54 -32.38
C LYS A 107 -0.87 -8.20 -31.43
N LYS A 108 0.28 -7.79 -31.98
CA LYS A 108 1.47 -7.46 -31.20
C LYS A 108 1.35 -6.13 -30.46
N GLN A 109 0.55 -5.19 -30.98
CA GLN A 109 0.20 -3.96 -30.25
C GLN A 109 -0.71 -4.25 -29.05
N PHE A 110 -1.66 -5.20 -29.16
CA PHE A 110 -2.43 -5.66 -28.00
C PHE A 110 -1.55 -6.38 -26.96
N ASN A 111 -0.59 -7.20 -27.40
CA ASN A 111 0.38 -7.81 -26.50
C ASN A 111 1.17 -6.75 -25.70
N LEU A 112 1.62 -5.69 -26.38
CA LEU A 112 2.29 -4.57 -25.74
C LEU A 112 1.37 -3.86 -24.73
N HIS A 113 0.11 -3.64 -25.09
CA HIS A 113 -0.90 -3.10 -24.17
C HIS A 113 -1.02 -3.95 -22.89
N TYR A 114 -1.14 -5.28 -23.01
CA TYR A 114 -1.26 -6.16 -21.84
C TYR A 114 -0.02 -6.11 -20.95
N ILE A 115 1.18 -6.16 -21.53
CA ILE A 115 2.43 -6.07 -20.76
C ILE A 115 2.55 -4.71 -20.06
N LEU A 116 2.22 -3.61 -20.75
CA LEU A 116 2.32 -2.28 -20.17
C LEU A 116 1.27 -2.02 -19.09
N MET A 117 0.06 -2.56 -19.25
CA MET A 117 -0.98 -2.48 -18.21
C MET A 117 -0.61 -3.33 -17.00
N THR A 118 -0.26 -4.61 -17.17
CA THR A 118 0.11 -5.48 -16.04
C THR A 118 1.41 -5.01 -15.38
N GLY A 119 2.43 -4.67 -16.16
CA GLY A 119 3.71 -4.19 -15.64
C GLY A 119 3.61 -2.80 -15.00
N GLY A 120 2.97 -1.86 -15.69
CA GLY A 120 2.83 -0.49 -15.22
C GLY A 120 1.87 -0.35 -14.05
N PHE A 121 0.66 -0.88 -14.19
CA PHE A 121 -0.39 -0.69 -13.19
C PHE A 121 -0.30 -1.70 -12.05
N ILE A 122 -0.05 -2.99 -12.31
CA ILE A 122 -0.07 -4.00 -11.24
C ILE A 122 1.31 -4.13 -10.58
N PHE A 123 2.36 -4.33 -11.38
CA PHE A 123 3.70 -4.58 -10.86
C PHE A 123 4.30 -3.32 -10.19
N LEU A 124 4.35 -2.16 -10.85
CA LEU A 124 4.96 -0.97 -10.23
C LEU A 124 4.19 -0.49 -8.99
N ASN A 125 2.85 -0.49 -9.01
CA ASN A 125 2.07 -0.09 -7.83
C ASN A 125 2.17 -1.12 -6.70
N GLY A 126 2.13 -2.43 -7.02
CA GLY A 126 2.30 -3.50 -6.04
C GLY A 126 3.67 -3.45 -5.37
N HIS A 127 4.72 -3.29 -6.17
CA HIS A 127 6.09 -3.23 -5.70
C HIS A 127 6.34 -1.99 -4.83
N ALA A 128 5.79 -0.82 -5.21
CA ALA A 128 5.86 0.38 -4.37
C ALA A 128 5.29 0.17 -2.96
N MET A 129 4.20 -0.59 -2.84
CA MET A 129 3.55 -0.90 -1.55
C MET A 129 4.34 -1.94 -0.74
N LEU A 130 4.93 -2.94 -1.40
CA LEU A 130 5.75 -3.98 -0.76
C LEU A 130 7.07 -3.39 -0.23
N VAL A 131 7.71 -2.52 -1.02
CA VAL A 131 8.91 -1.79 -0.65
C VAL A 131 8.65 -0.87 0.56
N TYR A 132 7.50 -0.17 0.60
CA TYR A 132 7.11 0.66 1.75
C TYR A 132 7.09 -0.14 3.07
N ARG A 133 6.62 -1.38 3.03
CA ARG A 133 6.57 -2.26 4.22
C ARG A 133 7.92 -2.89 4.56
N SER A 134 8.73 -3.19 3.55
CA SER A 134 10.05 -3.83 3.73
C SER A 134 11.06 -2.87 4.38
N PHE A 135 11.04 -1.58 4.03
CA PHE A 135 11.96 -0.57 4.55
C PHE A 135 11.43 0.17 5.79
N THR A 136 10.91 -0.55 6.79
CA THR A 136 10.45 0.07 8.05
C THR A 136 11.58 0.79 8.83
N CYS A 137 12.84 0.50 8.50
CA CYS A 137 14.03 1.11 9.13
C CYS A 137 14.50 2.43 8.49
N CYS A 138 14.02 2.79 7.29
CA CYS A 138 14.50 3.97 6.57
C CYS A 138 13.62 5.20 6.83
N LYS A 139 14.23 6.39 6.76
CA LYS A 139 13.55 7.67 7.02
C LYS A 139 12.32 7.85 6.12
N LYS A 140 11.24 8.45 6.67
CA LYS A 140 9.98 8.78 5.97
C LYS A 140 10.16 9.46 4.59
N ILE A 141 11.31 10.08 4.34
CA ILE A 141 11.67 10.71 3.06
C ILE A 141 11.78 9.70 1.91
N TYR A 142 12.35 8.52 2.14
CA TYR A 142 12.54 7.50 1.09
C TYR A 142 11.21 6.92 0.64
N ASN A 143 10.30 6.70 1.57
CA ASN A 143 8.97 6.17 1.29
C ASN A 143 8.16 7.14 0.42
N LYS A 144 8.29 8.46 0.67
CA LYS A 144 7.68 9.49 -0.16
C LYS A 144 8.29 9.50 -1.57
N LEU A 145 9.62 9.47 -1.67
CA LEU A 145 10.34 9.45 -2.95
C LEU A 145 9.98 8.23 -3.80
N LEU A 146 10.03 7.03 -3.21
CA LEU A 146 9.71 5.79 -3.91
C LEU A 146 8.27 5.79 -4.41
N HIS A 147 7.31 6.19 -3.58
CA HIS A 147 5.92 6.28 -3.99
C HIS A 147 5.75 7.21 -5.21
N THR A 148 6.34 8.40 -5.17
CA THR A 148 6.26 9.36 -6.28
C THR A 148 6.93 8.83 -7.55
N ILE A 149 8.12 8.21 -7.44
CA ILE A 149 8.84 7.66 -8.59
C ILE A 149 8.03 6.53 -9.24
N PHE A 150 7.56 5.56 -8.46
CA PHE A 150 6.77 4.44 -8.98
C PHE A 150 5.44 4.91 -9.56
N PHE A 151 4.82 5.95 -8.97
CA PHE A 151 3.59 6.53 -9.48
C PHE A 151 3.80 7.20 -10.85
N VAL A 152 4.87 7.99 -11.01
CA VAL A 152 5.24 8.61 -12.30
C VAL A 152 5.54 7.55 -13.36
N LEU A 153 6.30 6.51 -13.00
CA LEU A 153 6.56 5.38 -13.90
C LEU A 153 5.27 4.65 -14.29
N SER A 154 4.37 4.41 -13.33
CA SER A 154 3.06 3.81 -13.59
C SER A 154 2.23 4.64 -14.56
N ILE A 155 2.13 5.96 -14.38
CA ILE A 155 1.40 6.84 -15.30
C ILE A 155 1.99 6.72 -16.71
N SER A 156 3.32 6.80 -16.84
CA SER A 156 3.97 6.73 -18.15
C SER A 156 3.68 5.40 -18.87
N ALA A 157 3.78 4.27 -18.16
CA ALA A 157 3.49 2.95 -18.70
C ALA A 157 2.01 2.81 -19.10
N ILE A 158 1.10 3.34 -18.28
CA ILE A 158 -0.34 3.36 -18.57
C ILE A 158 -0.63 4.17 -19.84
N THR A 159 -0.08 5.39 -19.95
CA THR A 159 -0.29 6.23 -21.12
C THR A 159 0.16 5.52 -22.40
N ILE A 160 1.35 4.91 -22.39
CA ILE A 160 1.87 4.16 -23.53
C ILE A 160 0.98 2.94 -23.84
N GLY A 161 0.53 2.21 -22.81
CA GLY A 161 -0.35 1.06 -22.99
C GLY A 161 -1.70 1.45 -23.62
N ILE A 162 -2.28 2.58 -23.23
CA ILE A 162 -3.52 3.09 -23.82
C ILE A 162 -3.30 3.52 -25.27
N VAL A 163 -2.22 4.25 -25.56
CA VAL A 163 -1.85 4.64 -26.94
C VAL A 163 -1.70 3.40 -27.82
N SER A 164 -1.03 2.35 -27.33
CA SER A 164 -0.87 1.10 -28.08
C SER A 164 -2.22 0.41 -28.37
N ALA A 165 -3.17 0.44 -27.43
CA ALA A 165 -4.52 -0.09 -27.66
C ALA A 165 -5.30 0.74 -28.68
N PHE A 166 -5.24 2.07 -28.59
CA PHE A 166 -5.87 2.94 -29.58
C PHE A 166 -5.33 2.71 -30.99
N MET A 167 -4.01 2.59 -31.14
CA MET A 167 -3.38 2.26 -32.42
C MET A 167 -3.85 0.90 -32.97
N ALA A 168 -3.95 -0.10 -32.10
CA ALA A 168 -4.41 -1.44 -32.47
C ALA A 168 -5.88 -1.46 -32.91
N HIS A 169 -6.72 -0.65 -32.27
CA HIS A 169 -8.13 -0.51 -32.64
C HIS A 169 -8.32 0.29 -33.93
N ASN A 170 -7.57 1.38 -34.13
CA ASN A 170 -7.64 2.22 -35.33
C ASN A 170 -7.12 1.52 -36.60
N SER A 171 -6.27 0.50 -36.43
CA SER A 171 -5.75 -0.31 -37.53
C SER A 171 -6.72 -1.41 -37.98
N LYS A 172 -7.88 -1.59 -37.31
CA LYS A 172 -8.91 -2.55 -37.73
C LYS A 172 -9.82 -1.93 -38.79
N ALA A 173 -10.17 -2.71 -39.81
CA ALA A 173 -11.07 -2.29 -40.89
C ALA A 173 -12.49 -1.93 -40.42
N ASP A 174 -12.90 -2.40 -39.25
CA ASP A 174 -14.21 -2.12 -38.64
C ASP A 174 -14.02 -1.77 -37.16
N PRO A 175 -13.81 -0.48 -36.84
CA PRO A 175 -13.36 -0.08 -35.52
C PRO A 175 -14.53 -0.04 -34.53
N LYS A 176 -14.81 -1.18 -33.89
CA LYS A 176 -15.70 -1.23 -32.71
C LYS A 176 -14.98 -0.62 -31.51
N HIS A 177 -15.01 0.71 -31.44
CA HIS A 177 -14.57 1.46 -30.28
C HIS A 177 -15.65 1.34 -29.18
N PHE A 178 -15.29 0.84 -27.99
CA PHE A 178 -16.09 0.98 -26.74
C PHE A 178 -17.33 0.10 -26.49
N TYR A 179 -17.51 -1.04 -27.17
CA TYR A 179 -18.63 -1.95 -26.84
C TYR A 179 -18.35 -2.97 -25.72
N SER A 180 -17.13 -3.02 -25.18
CA SER A 180 -16.77 -3.95 -24.10
C SER A 180 -16.71 -3.25 -22.75
N LEU A 181 -17.34 -3.86 -21.74
CA LEU A 181 -17.25 -3.46 -20.33
C LEU A 181 -15.80 -3.29 -19.87
N HIS A 182 -14.86 -4.03 -20.45
CA HIS A 182 -13.44 -3.92 -20.16
C HIS A 182 -12.90 -2.50 -20.41
N SER A 183 -13.34 -1.85 -21.50
CA SER A 183 -12.90 -0.49 -21.81
C SER A 183 -13.49 0.54 -20.84
N TRP A 184 -14.73 0.33 -20.36
CA TRP A 184 -15.38 1.20 -19.40
C TRP A 184 -14.75 1.10 -18.01
N ILE A 185 -14.48 -0.13 -17.56
CA ILE A 185 -13.80 -0.39 -16.29
C ILE A 185 -12.36 0.13 -16.36
N GLY A 186 -11.68 -0.08 -17.48
CA GLY A 186 -10.35 0.48 -17.72
C GLY A 186 -10.35 2.00 -17.60
N LEU A 187 -11.24 2.68 -18.33
CA LEU A 187 -11.36 4.15 -18.29
C LEU A 187 -11.67 4.67 -16.87
N GLY A 188 -12.61 4.02 -16.16
CA GLY A 188 -12.95 4.37 -14.78
C GLY A 188 -11.78 4.18 -13.82
N THR A 189 -11.04 3.07 -13.95
CA THR A 189 -9.87 2.77 -13.12
C THR A 189 -8.74 3.77 -13.37
N MET A 190 -8.55 4.20 -14.61
CA MET A 190 -7.56 5.22 -14.97
C MET A 190 -7.92 6.60 -14.41
N GLY A 191 -9.19 7.00 -14.51
CA GLY A 191 -9.67 8.24 -13.91
C GLY A 191 -9.47 8.25 -12.40
N LEU A 192 -9.77 7.15 -11.73
CA LEU A 192 -9.56 7.00 -10.30
C LEU A 192 -8.07 7.03 -9.93
N PHE A 193 -7.22 6.39 -10.73
CA PHE A 193 -5.77 6.38 -10.50
C PHE A 193 -5.15 7.78 -10.63
N ALA A 194 -5.55 8.54 -11.65
CA ALA A 194 -5.13 9.93 -11.81
C ALA A 194 -5.59 10.81 -10.64
N PHE A 195 -6.85 10.64 -10.21
CA PHE A 195 -7.39 11.36 -9.06
C PHE A 195 -6.63 11.03 -7.77
N ALA A 196 -6.37 9.74 -7.51
CA ALA A 196 -5.60 9.30 -6.35
C ALA A 196 -4.19 9.92 -6.30
N GLY A 197 -3.52 10.02 -7.46
CA GLY A 197 -2.22 10.69 -7.58
C GLY A 197 -2.26 12.19 -7.28
N ILE A 198 -3.28 12.88 -7.79
CA ILE A 198 -3.46 14.32 -7.56
C ILE A 198 -3.70 14.57 -6.06
N VAL A 199 -4.59 13.81 -5.44
CA VAL A 199 -4.87 13.93 -3.99
C VAL A 199 -3.60 13.69 -3.17
N PHE A 200 -2.82 12.66 -3.50
CA PHE A 200 -1.54 12.39 -2.83
C PHE A 200 -0.56 13.57 -2.99
N THR A 201 -0.44 14.12 -4.19
CA THR A 201 0.46 15.25 -4.49
C THR A 201 0.04 16.52 -3.76
N VAL A 202 -1.26 16.82 -3.72
CA VAL A 202 -1.83 17.96 -2.99
C VAL A 202 -1.58 17.83 -1.49
N GLN A 203 -1.83 16.65 -0.91
CA GLN A 203 -1.55 16.40 0.51
C GLN A 203 -0.06 16.54 0.83
N HIS A 204 0.81 16.09 -0.07
CA HIS A 204 2.26 16.27 0.07
C HIS A 204 2.67 17.74 0.02
N TYR A 205 2.07 18.53 -0.88
CA TYR A 205 2.32 19.96 -1.03
C TYR A 205 1.87 20.77 0.20
N ILE A 206 0.67 20.49 0.72
CA ILE A 206 0.11 21.17 1.91
C ILE A 206 0.92 20.85 3.17
N HIS A 207 1.43 19.64 3.33
CA HIS A 207 2.25 19.29 4.51
C HIS A 207 3.68 19.85 4.43
N PHE A 208 4.14 20.29 3.25
CA PHE A 208 5.50 20.81 3.06
C PHE A 208 5.59 22.34 3.18
N HIS A 209 4.44 23.04 3.09
CA HIS A 209 4.29 24.48 3.26
C HIS A 209 3.56 24.81 4.55
#